data_AF-A0A3Q2PVD0-F1
#
_entry.id   AF-A0A3Q2PVD0-F1
#
_cell.length_a   1.000
_cell.length_b   1.000
_cell.length_c   1.000
_cell.angle_alpha   90.00
_cell.angle_beta   90.00
_cell.angle_gamma   90.00
#
_symmetry.space_group_name_H-M   'P 1'
#
loop_
_entity.id
_entity.type
_entity.pdbx_description
1 polymer ?
#
loop_
_entity_poly.entity_id
_entity_poly.type
_entity_poly.pdbx_seq_one_letter_code
_entity_poly.pdbx_strand_id
1 'polypeptide(L)'
;METEVQPSAQEQLGSFLLRKLDRMRAAEELTDVVLLAEGIPFPCHKVVLSAFSPYFQAMFTCGLKETRGGEVPLRDTPAQSLELLLKYMYCAELPLSNDNIQGVAAAAFLLHVDGAFRLCQNHMEAHMDASNCVGLNYWARDLGATDLADCALKYICQHFAQVCEEEEVLDLDAQRLGDLLSLDDLNISQEELLLELVLRCVERHRNDPQSEAQAVELLRHVRLELVDPGFLRKARRRNPVLLRHAECFGMIDAALQTAGLCETSAPPRPPLRYGMETTDLLLCLGGVDAEGVPARRGGLADLSFCFAPRGRRTCYMPSPLRDCGGQGQITGGAVARGSSILVAVDAEDQHRRKRLDIYKYSLKEKIWAKLCSAPYRDMYALGLVEDALYLIGGQMKVHHHYVITDNVVRWSLKRGGSWLTFAPLPLALACHCTVSLKEHLYVLGGWTPQDQPDDEPDKLSNRVFRFDPAKDRWTECARMKYSRYRCGTAVLNGEIYILGGIGCDGEDCGQSRRCLSSVEIYNPVTDTWRPGPALPTTLLSLRTNATNIGEVEGKLYLCGYYKGVGRHEIITKEILELDPADNVWTVVERRAAMHDSYDVCLVANLNPRDLLTP
;
A
#
# COMPACT_ATOMS: atom_id res chain seq x y z
N MET A 1 32.49 -14.09 9.96
CA MET A 1 32.80 -15.06 11.03
C MET A 1 31.75 -14.85 12.09
N GLU A 2 30.64 -15.56 11.95
CA GLU A 2 29.62 -15.62 12.99
C GLU A 2 30.18 -16.46 14.12
N THR A 3 30.32 -15.86 15.29
CA THR A 3 30.73 -16.53 16.52
C THR A 3 29.61 -17.46 16.97
N GLU A 4 29.77 -18.76 16.74
CA GLU A 4 28.95 -19.81 17.36
C GLU A 4 29.01 -19.63 18.88
N VAL A 5 27.90 -19.23 19.47
CA VAL A 5 27.73 -19.16 20.92
C VAL A 5 27.69 -20.60 21.43
N GLN A 6 28.69 -21.00 22.23
CA GLN A 6 28.70 -22.33 22.84
C GLN A 6 27.46 -22.49 23.74
N PRO A 7 26.69 -23.59 23.61
CA PRO A 7 25.53 -23.82 24.46
C PRO A 7 25.95 -23.94 25.92
N SER A 8 25.13 -23.38 26.81
CA SER A 8 25.44 -23.32 28.24
C SER A 8 25.52 -24.72 28.85
N ALA A 9 26.32 -24.91 29.91
CA ALA A 9 26.45 -26.21 30.58
C ALA A 9 25.11 -26.79 31.07
N GLN A 10 24.12 -25.94 31.36
CA GLN A 10 22.77 -26.36 31.73
C GLN A 10 21.98 -26.96 30.55
N GLU A 11 22.12 -26.43 29.33
CA GLU A 11 21.46 -26.98 28.13
C GLU A 11 21.99 -28.37 27.79
N GLN A 12 23.31 -28.57 27.94
CA GLN A 12 23.94 -29.88 27.73
C GLN A 12 23.46 -30.91 28.76
N LEU A 13 23.36 -30.52 30.03
CA LEU A 13 22.85 -31.40 31.09
C LEU A 13 21.37 -31.75 30.88
N GLY A 14 20.54 -30.77 30.49
CA GLY A 14 19.11 -30.97 30.21
C GLY A 14 18.90 -31.95 29.05
N SER A 15 19.64 -31.78 27.95
CA SER A 15 19.55 -32.70 26.80
C SER A 15 20.00 -34.13 27.14
N PHE A 16 21.04 -34.27 27.99
CA PHE A 16 21.49 -35.58 28.46
C PHE A 16 20.44 -36.27 29.33
N LEU A 17 19.80 -35.53 30.24
CA LEU A 17 18.75 -36.05 31.11
C LEU A 17 17.54 -36.54 30.29
N LEU A 18 17.05 -35.73 29.36
CA LEU A 18 15.92 -36.08 28.49
C LEU A 18 16.20 -37.35 27.66
N ARG A 19 17.40 -37.45 27.06
CA ARG A 19 17.83 -38.66 26.34
C ARG A 19 17.91 -39.90 27.22
N LYS A 20 18.26 -39.75 28.50
CA LYS A 20 18.26 -40.87 29.45
C LYS A 20 16.84 -41.30 29.80
N LEU A 21 15.94 -40.35 30.06
CA LEU A 21 14.53 -40.62 30.33
C LEU A 21 13.83 -41.30 29.15
N ASP A 22 14.15 -40.90 27.91
CA ASP A 22 13.60 -41.56 26.71
C ASP A 22 14.07 -43.02 26.58
N ARG A 23 15.34 -43.31 26.86
CA ARG A 23 15.85 -44.69 26.87
C ARG A 23 15.16 -45.55 27.93
N MET A 24 14.92 -44.99 29.11
CA MET A 24 14.19 -45.68 30.19
C MET A 24 12.75 -45.95 29.78
N ARG A 25 12.09 -44.97 29.14
CA ARG A 25 10.75 -45.15 28.57
C ARG A 25 10.70 -46.28 27.53
N ALA A 26 11.64 -46.30 26.59
CA ALA A 26 11.71 -47.32 25.54
C ALA A 26 12.02 -48.73 26.08
N ALA A 27 12.67 -48.84 27.23
CA ALA A 27 12.93 -50.10 27.93
C ALA A 27 11.84 -50.46 28.97
N GLU A 28 10.78 -49.65 29.08
CA GLU A 28 9.72 -49.78 30.10
C GLU A 28 10.27 -49.77 31.55
N GLU A 29 11.39 -49.09 31.77
CA GLU A 29 12.02 -48.95 33.07
C GLU A 29 11.47 -47.73 33.82
N LEU A 30 10.94 -47.95 35.03
CA LEU A 30 10.38 -46.90 35.91
C LEU A 30 9.18 -46.13 35.33
N THR A 31 8.52 -46.64 34.29
CA THR A 31 7.26 -46.07 33.78
C THR A 31 6.13 -46.34 34.77
N ASP A 32 5.41 -45.29 35.16
CA ASP A 32 4.39 -45.30 36.23
C ASP A 32 2.97 -44.99 35.72
N VAL A 33 2.82 -44.82 34.40
CA VAL A 33 1.54 -44.67 33.69
C VAL A 33 1.61 -45.18 32.26
N VAL A 34 0.51 -45.71 31.74
CA VAL A 34 0.33 -46.09 30.34
C VAL A 34 -0.80 -45.25 29.75
N LEU A 35 -0.51 -44.46 28.70
CA LEU A 35 -1.53 -43.76 27.94
C LEU A 35 -2.09 -44.71 26.87
N LEU A 36 -3.41 -44.78 26.72
CA LEU A 36 -4.05 -45.60 25.69
C LEU A 36 -4.69 -44.68 24.65
N ALA A 37 -4.14 -44.65 23.44
CA ALA A 37 -4.71 -43.91 22.30
C ALA A 37 -5.07 -44.90 21.19
N GLU A 38 -6.33 -44.90 20.75
CA GLU A 38 -6.86 -45.85 19.75
C GLU A 38 -6.58 -47.34 20.09
N GLY A 39 -6.48 -47.66 21.38
CA GLY A 39 -6.16 -49.01 21.86
C GLY A 39 -4.66 -49.37 21.85
N ILE A 40 -3.79 -48.46 21.42
CA ILE A 40 -2.33 -48.63 21.45
C ILE A 40 -1.79 -48.12 22.80
N PRO A 41 -1.03 -48.95 23.55
CA PRO A 41 -0.44 -48.55 24.83
C PRO A 41 0.88 -47.80 24.67
N PHE A 42 1.01 -46.69 25.40
CA PHE A 42 2.20 -45.85 25.46
C PHE A 42 2.70 -45.72 26.91
N PRO A 43 3.69 -46.53 27.33
CA PRO A 43 4.26 -46.43 28.68
C PRO A 43 5.07 -45.14 28.83
N CYS A 44 4.82 -44.41 29.93
CA CYS A 44 5.33 -43.05 30.17
C CYS A 44 5.65 -42.80 31.66
N HIS A 45 6.33 -41.70 31.93
CA HIS A 45 6.57 -41.17 33.27
C HIS A 45 5.62 -40.00 33.60
N LYS A 46 4.83 -40.10 34.67
CA LYS A 46 3.90 -39.05 35.14
C LYS A 46 4.59 -37.72 35.36
N VAL A 47 5.83 -37.74 35.87
CA VAL A 47 6.61 -36.52 36.13
C VAL A 47 6.94 -35.76 34.84
N VAL A 48 7.30 -36.47 33.76
CA VAL A 48 7.62 -35.84 32.47
C VAL A 48 6.35 -35.28 31.86
N LEU A 49 5.27 -36.07 31.81
CA LEU A 49 3.98 -35.61 31.30
C LEU A 49 3.48 -34.35 32.05
N SER A 50 3.57 -34.35 33.39
CA SER A 50 3.15 -33.21 34.22
C SER A 50 4.01 -31.97 34.02
N ALA A 51 5.29 -32.13 33.68
CA ALA A 51 6.18 -31.00 33.43
C ALA A 51 5.86 -30.27 32.11
N PHE A 52 5.37 -31.00 31.10
CA PHE A 52 5.07 -30.47 29.77
C PHE A 52 3.58 -30.16 29.52
N SER A 53 2.69 -30.61 30.40
CA SER A 53 1.24 -30.47 30.24
C SER A 53 0.56 -30.18 31.58
N PRO A 54 -0.06 -29.00 31.75
CA PRO A 54 -0.91 -28.69 32.89
C PRO A 54 -2.11 -29.63 33.02
N TYR A 55 -2.61 -30.17 31.90
CA TYR A 55 -3.68 -31.16 31.88
C TYR A 55 -3.27 -32.43 32.63
N PHE A 56 -2.11 -33.00 32.29
CA PHE A 56 -1.58 -34.18 33.00
C PHE A 56 -1.18 -33.87 34.44
N GLN A 57 -0.62 -32.68 34.69
CA GLN A 57 -0.31 -32.24 36.05
C GLN A 57 -1.55 -32.21 36.94
N ALA A 58 -2.64 -31.62 36.47
CA ALA A 58 -3.91 -31.59 37.20
C ALA A 58 -4.48 -33.01 37.38
N MET A 59 -4.43 -33.83 36.33
CA MET A 59 -4.92 -35.21 36.37
C MET A 59 -4.22 -36.05 37.45
N PHE A 60 -2.90 -35.94 37.57
CA PHE A 60 -2.12 -36.76 38.51
C PHE A 60 -2.03 -36.18 39.92
N THR A 61 -2.34 -34.89 40.12
CA THR A 61 -2.22 -34.24 41.45
C THR A 61 -3.55 -34.00 42.16
N CYS A 62 -4.68 -33.93 41.43
CA CYS A 62 -5.98 -33.59 42.02
C CYS A 62 -6.81 -34.79 42.55
N GLY A 63 -6.19 -35.96 42.74
CA GLY A 63 -6.85 -37.11 43.40
C GLY A 63 -7.97 -37.78 42.60
N LEU A 64 -7.95 -37.67 41.27
CA LEU A 64 -8.86 -38.36 40.35
C LEU A 64 -8.61 -39.89 40.34
N LYS A 65 -9.49 -40.67 39.70
CA LYS A 65 -9.33 -42.15 39.64
C LYS A 65 -8.01 -42.53 38.97
N GLU A 66 -7.59 -41.74 38.00
CA GLU A 66 -6.37 -41.80 37.21
C GLU A 66 -5.11 -41.58 38.07
N THR A 67 -5.25 -40.96 39.25
CA THR A 67 -4.14 -40.86 40.22
C THR A 67 -3.72 -42.24 40.75
N ARG A 68 -4.66 -43.18 40.85
CA ARG A 68 -4.43 -44.55 41.35
C ARG A 68 -4.45 -45.64 40.26
N GLY A 69 -4.96 -45.31 39.07
CA GLY A 69 -4.94 -46.19 37.89
C GLY A 69 -3.59 -46.22 37.19
N GLY A 70 -3.26 -47.35 36.56
CA GLY A 70 -2.06 -47.50 35.72
C GLY A 70 -2.29 -47.09 34.25
N GLU A 71 -3.55 -47.08 33.79
CA GLU A 71 -3.91 -46.84 32.39
C GLU A 71 -4.83 -45.62 32.26
N VAL A 72 -4.54 -44.73 31.31
CA VAL A 72 -5.31 -43.52 31.02
C VAL A 72 -5.77 -43.54 29.55
N PRO A 73 -7.08 -43.74 29.29
CA PRO A 73 -7.61 -43.75 27.92
C PRO A 73 -7.82 -42.33 27.37
N LEU A 74 -7.14 -42.02 26.27
CA LEU A 74 -7.28 -40.80 25.49
C LEU A 74 -8.16 -41.11 24.26
N ARG A 75 -9.44 -40.76 24.35
CA ARG A 75 -10.43 -41.11 23.31
C ARG A 75 -10.34 -40.24 22.06
N ASP A 76 -10.00 -38.97 22.24
CA ASP A 76 -10.00 -37.95 21.18
C ASP A 76 -8.58 -37.59 20.74
N THR A 77 -7.66 -38.56 20.75
CA THR A 77 -6.25 -38.35 20.40
C THR A 77 -5.76 -39.49 19.52
N PRO A 78 -5.41 -39.22 18.24
CA PRO A 78 -4.83 -40.22 17.36
C PRO A 78 -3.51 -40.75 17.91
N ALA A 79 -3.26 -42.06 17.77
CA ALA A 79 -2.06 -42.69 18.33
C ALA A 79 -0.76 -42.11 17.74
N GLN A 80 -0.76 -41.81 16.43
CA GLN A 80 0.38 -41.18 15.75
C GLN A 80 0.67 -39.77 16.30
N SER A 81 -0.37 -38.98 16.56
CA SER A 81 -0.23 -37.64 17.14
C SER A 81 0.36 -37.71 18.54
N LEU A 82 -0.12 -38.66 19.36
CA LEU A 82 0.40 -38.87 20.71
C LEU A 82 1.87 -39.31 20.69
N GLU A 83 2.24 -40.21 19.78
CA GLU A 83 3.64 -40.64 19.61
C GLU A 83 4.56 -39.45 19.31
N LEU A 84 4.16 -38.57 18.40
CA LEU A 84 4.91 -37.36 18.05
C LEU A 84 5.00 -36.37 19.22
N LEU A 85 3.93 -36.20 19.99
CA LEU A 85 3.94 -35.37 21.21
C LEU A 85 4.84 -35.95 22.29
N LEU A 86 4.83 -37.26 22.48
CA LEU A 86 5.76 -37.92 23.41
C LEU A 86 7.20 -37.78 22.93
N LYS A 87 7.46 -37.95 21.63
CA LYS A 87 8.79 -37.68 21.05
C LYS A 87 9.22 -36.24 21.30
N TYR A 88 8.31 -35.27 21.20
CA TYR A 88 8.60 -33.89 21.56
C TYR A 88 8.92 -33.72 23.05
N MET A 89 8.14 -34.31 23.96
CA MET A 89 8.38 -34.19 25.40
C MET A 89 9.70 -34.84 25.85
N TYR A 90 10.11 -35.93 25.22
CA TYR A 90 11.30 -36.70 25.62
C TYR A 90 12.55 -36.37 24.80
N CYS A 91 12.41 -35.92 23.55
CA CYS A 91 13.53 -35.67 22.64
C CYS A 91 13.65 -34.21 22.20
N ALA A 92 12.68 -33.35 22.52
CA ALA A 92 12.58 -31.98 22.00
C ALA A 92 12.53 -31.89 20.46
N GLU A 93 12.07 -32.96 19.80
CA GLU A 93 11.92 -33.05 18.35
C GLU A 93 10.45 -33.23 17.99
N LEU A 94 9.93 -32.39 17.09
CA LEU A 94 8.58 -32.51 16.55
C LEU A 94 8.62 -32.42 15.02
N PRO A 95 8.78 -33.56 14.31
CA PRO A 95 8.79 -33.56 12.85
C PRO A 95 7.36 -33.34 12.31
N LEU A 96 7.10 -32.13 11.83
CA LEU A 96 5.82 -31.72 11.27
C LEU A 96 5.79 -31.92 9.75
N SER A 97 4.63 -32.34 9.24
CA SER A 97 4.30 -32.48 7.82
C SER A 97 2.83 -32.12 7.61
N ASN A 98 2.44 -31.82 6.36
CA ASN A 98 1.06 -31.47 6.04
C ASN A 98 0.05 -32.56 6.46
N ASP A 99 0.45 -33.83 6.45
CA ASP A 99 -0.42 -34.95 6.79
C ASP A 99 -0.65 -35.09 8.31
N ASN A 100 0.33 -34.72 9.14
CA ASN A 100 0.27 -34.95 10.59
C ASN A 100 -0.04 -33.69 11.41
N ILE A 101 0.13 -32.50 10.83
CA ILE A 101 0.13 -31.24 11.59
C ILE A 101 -1.20 -30.94 12.28
N GLN A 102 -2.33 -31.13 11.60
CA GLN A 102 -3.66 -30.88 12.16
C GLN A 102 -3.95 -31.85 13.32
N GLY A 103 -3.61 -33.13 13.16
CA GLY A 103 -3.79 -34.14 14.20
C GLY A 103 -2.91 -33.89 15.42
N VAL A 104 -1.65 -33.51 15.22
CA VAL A 104 -0.72 -33.16 16.31
C VAL A 104 -1.16 -31.87 17.01
N ALA A 105 -1.58 -30.86 16.26
CA ALA A 105 -2.02 -29.59 16.83
C ALA A 105 -3.31 -29.74 17.65
N ALA A 106 -4.30 -30.51 17.16
CA ALA A 106 -5.50 -30.83 17.93
C ALA A 106 -5.19 -31.56 19.23
N ALA A 107 -4.30 -32.56 19.17
CA ALA A 107 -3.84 -33.30 20.35
C ALA A 107 -3.06 -32.40 21.32
N ALA A 108 -2.18 -31.53 20.82
CA ALA A 108 -1.40 -30.60 21.62
C ALA A 108 -2.31 -29.59 22.33
N PHE A 109 -3.33 -29.08 21.64
CA PHE A 109 -4.31 -28.17 22.22
C PHE A 109 -5.13 -28.85 23.31
N LEU A 110 -5.70 -30.04 23.02
CA LEU A 110 -6.51 -30.80 23.98
C LEU A 110 -5.72 -31.19 25.24
N LEU A 111 -4.46 -31.59 25.07
CA LEU A 111 -3.59 -31.99 26.17
C LEU A 111 -2.81 -30.81 26.77
N HIS A 112 -3.11 -29.57 26.38
CA HIS A 112 -2.43 -28.36 26.88
C HIS A 112 -0.89 -28.42 26.79
N VAL A 113 -0.36 -28.89 25.65
CA VAL A 113 1.08 -28.91 25.35
C VAL A 113 1.43 -27.65 24.55
N ASP A 114 1.39 -26.49 25.20
CA ASP A 114 1.45 -25.16 24.56
C ASP A 114 2.70 -24.93 23.71
N GLY A 115 3.83 -25.56 24.07
CA GLY A 115 5.06 -25.49 23.28
C GLY A 115 4.93 -26.18 21.91
N ALA A 116 4.35 -27.39 21.89
CA ALA A 116 4.12 -28.13 20.66
C ALA A 116 3.03 -27.46 19.80
N PHE A 117 1.97 -26.97 20.44
CA PHE A 117 0.90 -26.25 19.73
C PHE A 117 1.42 -25.00 19.02
N ARG A 118 2.24 -24.17 19.70
CA ARG A 118 2.88 -23.00 19.08
C ARG A 118 3.79 -23.35 17.91
N LEU A 119 4.54 -24.46 17.98
CA LEU A 119 5.34 -24.92 16.84
C LEU A 119 4.47 -25.31 15.64
N CYS A 120 3.32 -25.96 15.89
CA CYS A 120 2.35 -26.27 14.84
C CYS A 120 1.75 -24.99 14.24
N GLN A 121 1.35 -24.02 15.07
CA GLN A 121 0.83 -22.73 14.62
C GLN A 121 1.82 -22.02 13.70
N ASN A 122 3.07 -21.84 14.14
CA ASN A 122 4.12 -21.19 13.34
C ASN A 122 4.35 -21.91 12.00
N HIS A 123 4.29 -23.24 11.98
CA HIS A 123 4.46 -24.01 10.75
C HIS A 123 3.26 -23.83 9.81
N MET A 124 2.03 -23.83 10.32
CA MET A 124 0.82 -23.57 9.53
C MET A 124 0.80 -22.14 8.98
N GLU A 125 1.18 -21.14 9.78
CA GLU A 125 1.27 -19.74 9.33
C GLU A 125 2.33 -19.54 8.25
N ALA A 126 3.47 -20.22 8.34
CA ALA A 126 4.54 -20.12 7.35
C ALA A 126 4.22 -20.81 6.01
N HIS A 127 3.31 -21.78 5.99
CA HIS A 127 2.93 -22.56 4.80
C HIS A 127 1.46 -22.37 4.42
N MET A 128 0.86 -21.25 4.82
CA MET A 128 -0.50 -20.89 4.43
C MET A 128 -0.51 -20.41 2.97
N ASP A 129 -1.43 -20.94 2.18
CA ASP A 129 -1.61 -20.58 0.77
C ASP A 129 -3.10 -20.55 0.38
N ALA A 130 -3.41 -20.18 -0.86
CA ALA A 130 -4.79 -20.01 -1.33
C ALA A 130 -5.60 -21.32 -1.35
N SER A 131 -4.93 -22.48 -1.42
CA SER A 131 -5.56 -23.81 -1.53
C SER A 131 -5.88 -24.47 -0.19
N ASN A 132 -5.32 -23.95 0.92
CA ASN A 132 -5.48 -24.51 2.27
C ASN A 132 -6.02 -23.52 3.31
N CYS A 133 -6.06 -22.22 2.99
CA CYS A 133 -6.37 -21.20 3.98
C CYS A 133 -7.82 -21.29 4.48
N VAL A 134 -8.74 -21.78 3.64
CA VAL A 134 -10.16 -21.89 3.96
C VAL A 134 -10.37 -23.03 4.95
N GLY A 135 -9.84 -24.21 4.64
CA GLY A 135 -9.88 -25.36 5.56
C GLY A 135 -9.17 -25.05 6.87
N LEU A 136 -8.02 -24.38 6.82
CA LEU A 136 -7.28 -23.97 8.01
C LEU A 136 -8.08 -23.00 8.88
N ASN A 137 -8.79 -22.04 8.29
CA ASN A 137 -9.65 -21.10 9.03
C ASN A 137 -10.74 -21.84 9.81
N TYR A 138 -11.52 -22.68 9.14
CA TYR A 138 -12.63 -23.39 9.79
C TYR A 138 -12.12 -24.41 10.82
N TRP A 139 -11.06 -25.15 10.50
CA TRP A 139 -10.43 -26.08 11.44
C TRP A 139 -9.93 -25.36 12.69
N ALA A 140 -9.27 -24.21 12.55
CA ALA A 140 -8.79 -23.42 13.69
C ALA A 140 -9.95 -22.87 14.53
N ARG A 141 -11.06 -22.43 13.90
CA ARG A 141 -12.27 -21.99 14.61
C ARG A 141 -12.92 -23.13 15.37
N ASP A 142 -13.05 -24.31 14.76
CA ASP A 142 -13.63 -25.51 15.37
C ASP A 142 -12.79 -26.00 16.57
N LEU A 143 -11.45 -25.88 16.49
CA LEU A 143 -10.54 -26.17 17.60
C LEU A 143 -10.61 -25.11 18.72
N GLY A 144 -11.09 -23.90 18.43
CA GLY A 144 -11.05 -22.75 19.35
C GLY A 144 -9.73 -21.98 19.34
N ALA A 145 -8.88 -22.21 18.34
CA ALA A 145 -7.62 -21.51 18.14
C ALA A 145 -7.84 -20.16 17.41
N THR A 146 -8.37 -19.18 18.15
CA THR A 146 -8.82 -17.88 17.59
C THR A 146 -7.70 -17.13 16.86
N ASP A 147 -6.49 -17.10 17.39
CA ASP A 147 -5.37 -16.34 16.79
C ASP A 147 -5.00 -16.88 15.40
N LEU A 148 -4.98 -18.21 15.24
CA LEU A 148 -4.69 -18.86 13.98
C LEU A 148 -5.86 -18.71 12.99
N ALA A 149 -7.10 -18.81 13.49
CA ALA A 149 -8.29 -18.57 12.69
C ALA A 149 -8.34 -17.14 12.13
N ASP A 150 -8.06 -16.14 12.95
CA ASP A 150 -8.04 -14.74 12.55
C ASP A 150 -6.91 -14.46 11.55
N CYS A 151 -5.75 -15.09 11.75
CA CYS A 151 -4.64 -15.05 10.79
C CYS A 151 -5.06 -15.64 9.42
N ALA A 152 -5.71 -16.81 9.43
CA ALA A 152 -6.21 -17.44 8.22
C ALA A 152 -7.32 -16.62 7.54
N LEU A 153 -8.25 -16.04 8.31
CA LEU A 153 -9.30 -15.17 7.76
C LEU A 153 -8.70 -13.94 7.07
N LYS A 154 -7.69 -13.33 7.70
CA LYS A 154 -6.98 -12.19 7.14
C LYS A 154 -6.30 -12.56 5.82
N TYR A 155 -5.68 -13.74 5.75
CA TYR A 155 -5.09 -14.25 4.51
C TYR A 155 -6.16 -14.44 3.42
N ILE A 156 -7.29 -15.06 3.76
CA ILE A 156 -8.44 -15.23 2.85
C ILE A 156 -8.90 -13.89 2.30
N CYS A 157 -9.14 -12.89 3.15
CA CYS A 157 -9.58 -11.56 2.71
C CYS A 157 -8.55 -10.89 1.78
N GLN A 158 -7.26 -11.01 2.07
CA GLN A 158 -6.19 -10.39 1.28
C GLN A 158 -5.98 -11.04 -0.08
N HIS A 159 -6.15 -12.36 -0.17
CA HIS A 159 -5.88 -13.18 -1.35
C HIS A 159 -7.15 -13.76 -1.98
N PHE A 160 -8.33 -13.19 -1.67
CA PHE A 160 -9.62 -13.80 -2.02
C PHE A 160 -9.78 -14.09 -3.51
N ALA A 161 -9.24 -13.24 -4.38
CA ALA A 161 -9.25 -13.48 -5.83
C ALA A 161 -8.59 -14.80 -6.24
N GLN A 162 -7.49 -15.20 -5.58
CA GLN A 162 -6.80 -16.47 -5.81
C GLN A 162 -7.59 -17.63 -5.16
N VAL A 163 -8.10 -17.40 -3.95
CA VAL A 163 -8.91 -18.37 -3.21
C VAL A 163 -10.15 -18.79 -4.01
N CYS A 164 -10.79 -17.85 -4.73
CA CYS A 164 -11.91 -18.14 -5.63
C CYS A 164 -11.59 -19.15 -6.74
N GLU A 165 -10.33 -19.29 -7.15
CA GLU A 165 -9.94 -20.21 -8.22
C GLU A 165 -9.87 -21.67 -7.72
N GLU A 166 -9.53 -21.86 -6.45
CA GLU A 166 -9.30 -23.15 -5.81
C GLU A 166 -10.58 -23.97 -5.56
N GLU A 167 -10.43 -25.29 -5.48
CA GLU A 167 -11.58 -26.20 -5.27
C GLU A 167 -12.08 -26.22 -3.82
N GLU A 168 -11.23 -25.92 -2.84
CA GLU A 168 -11.54 -25.98 -1.40
C GLU A 168 -12.73 -25.06 -1.03
N VAL A 169 -12.83 -23.89 -1.64
CA VAL A 169 -13.96 -22.95 -1.41
C VAL A 169 -15.29 -23.54 -1.86
N LEU A 170 -15.28 -24.39 -2.89
CA LEU A 170 -16.48 -25.00 -3.44
C LEU A 170 -17.00 -26.15 -2.56
N ASP A 171 -16.21 -26.63 -1.60
CA ASP A 171 -16.61 -27.66 -0.65
C ASP A 171 -17.32 -27.10 0.60
N LEU A 172 -17.42 -25.77 0.72
CA LEU A 172 -18.14 -25.11 1.80
C LEU A 172 -19.66 -25.25 1.64
N ASP A 173 -20.36 -25.32 2.78
CA ASP A 173 -21.81 -25.20 2.78
C ASP A 173 -22.26 -23.76 2.44
N ALA A 174 -23.52 -23.61 2.04
CA ALA A 174 -24.05 -22.34 1.58
C ALA A 174 -24.01 -21.23 2.66
N GLN A 175 -24.14 -21.62 3.94
CA GLN A 175 -24.09 -20.68 5.05
C GLN A 175 -22.67 -20.14 5.28
N ARG A 176 -21.66 -21.02 5.34
CA ARG A 176 -20.25 -20.64 5.52
C ARG A 176 -19.74 -19.82 4.35
N LEU A 177 -20.12 -20.19 3.13
CA LEU A 177 -19.79 -19.40 1.94
C LEU A 177 -20.52 -18.05 1.94
N GLY A 178 -21.80 -18.02 2.32
CA GLY A 178 -22.57 -16.77 2.47
C GLY A 178 -21.94 -15.81 3.47
N ASP A 179 -21.47 -16.32 4.62
CA ASP A 179 -20.75 -15.55 5.64
C ASP A 179 -19.47 -14.93 5.06
N LEU A 180 -18.68 -15.69 4.29
CA LEU A 180 -17.48 -15.15 3.62
C LEU A 180 -17.85 -14.09 2.57
N LEU A 181 -18.85 -14.36 1.72
CA LEU A 181 -19.32 -13.42 0.70
C LEU A 181 -19.94 -12.15 1.30
N SER A 182 -20.36 -12.18 2.56
CA SER A 182 -20.88 -11.00 3.25
C SER A 182 -19.80 -9.99 3.67
N LEU A 183 -18.52 -10.39 3.69
CA LEU A 183 -17.41 -9.58 4.20
C LEU A 183 -17.07 -8.39 3.29
N ASP A 184 -17.07 -7.17 3.83
CA ASP A 184 -16.68 -5.96 3.09
C ASP A 184 -15.17 -5.90 2.78
N ASP A 185 -14.37 -6.64 3.55
CA ASP A 185 -12.91 -6.58 3.53
C ASP A 185 -12.27 -7.51 2.47
N LEU A 186 -13.08 -8.14 1.62
CA LEU A 186 -12.58 -8.97 0.53
C LEU A 186 -11.80 -8.12 -0.49
N ASN A 187 -10.55 -8.51 -0.74
CA ASN A 187 -9.68 -7.87 -1.71
C ASN A 187 -9.95 -8.40 -3.13
N ILE A 188 -11.06 -7.96 -3.70
CA ILE A 188 -11.45 -8.23 -5.09
C ILE A 188 -11.53 -6.94 -5.90
N SER A 189 -11.15 -7.00 -7.17
CA SER A 189 -11.21 -5.84 -8.06
C SER A 189 -12.60 -5.60 -8.63
N GLN A 190 -13.42 -6.66 -8.77
CA GLN A 190 -14.76 -6.61 -9.35
C GLN A 190 -15.67 -7.68 -8.72
N GLU A 191 -16.98 -7.41 -8.66
CA GLU A 191 -17.97 -8.31 -8.04
C GLU A 191 -18.32 -9.52 -8.94
N GLU A 192 -17.94 -9.46 -10.22
CA GLU A 192 -18.02 -10.53 -11.22
C GLU A 192 -17.38 -11.83 -10.71
N LEU A 193 -16.27 -11.72 -9.97
CA LEU A 193 -15.56 -12.86 -9.40
C LEU A 193 -16.44 -13.61 -8.39
N LEU A 194 -17.19 -12.89 -7.56
CA LEU A 194 -18.11 -13.51 -6.59
C LEU A 194 -19.29 -14.16 -7.30
N LEU A 195 -19.83 -13.50 -8.32
CA LEU A 195 -20.91 -14.07 -9.12
C LEU A 195 -20.45 -15.36 -9.83
N GLU A 196 -19.24 -15.39 -10.38
CA GLU A 196 -18.66 -16.57 -11.01
C GLU A 196 -18.42 -17.71 -10.00
N LEU A 197 -17.95 -17.38 -8.79
CA LEU A 197 -17.81 -18.36 -7.70
C LEU A 197 -19.15 -18.99 -7.33
N VAL A 198 -20.19 -18.17 -7.11
CA VAL A 198 -21.54 -18.67 -6.79
C VAL A 198 -22.07 -19.56 -7.92
N LEU A 199 -21.83 -19.18 -9.18
CA LEU A 199 -22.22 -20.01 -10.32
C LEU A 199 -21.50 -21.36 -10.34
N ARG A 200 -20.19 -21.40 -10.06
CA ARG A 200 -19.42 -22.65 -9.95
C ARG A 200 -19.93 -23.55 -8.82
N CYS A 201 -20.27 -22.99 -7.65
CA CYS A 201 -20.86 -23.75 -6.55
C CYS A 201 -22.19 -24.39 -6.96
N VAL A 202 -23.06 -23.61 -7.61
CA VAL A 202 -24.37 -24.08 -8.08
C VAL A 202 -24.23 -25.16 -9.16
N GLU A 203 -23.24 -25.05 -10.05
CA GLU A 203 -22.95 -26.08 -11.05
C GLU A 203 -22.47 -27.39 -10.41
N ARG A 204 -21.63 -27.32 -9.36
CA ARG A 204 -21.15 -28.50 -8.60
C ARG A 204 -22.31 -29.24 -7.93
N HIS A 205 -23.26 -28.51 -7.37
CA HIS A 205 -24.44 -29.07 -6.67
C HIS A 205 -25.68 -29.24 -7.57
N ARG A 206 -25.54 -29.25 -8.90
CA ARG A 206 -26.68 -29.27 -9.86
C ARG A 206 -27.71 -30.38 -9.65
N ASN A 207 -27.32 -31.50 -9.03
CA ASN A 207 -28.20 -32.66 -8.79
C ASN A 207 -28.90 -32.61 -7.42
N ASP A 208 -28.60 -31.63 -6.57
CA ASP A 208 -29.23 -31.45 -5.26
C ASP A 208 -30.51 -30.60 -5.41
N PRO A 209 -31.69 -31.09 -4.97
CA PRO A 209 -32.92 -30.29 -4.96
C PRO A 209 -32.83 -29.03 -4.08
N GLN A 210 -31.87 -28.94 -3.15
CA GLN A 210 -31.63 -27.73 -2.35
C GLN A 210 -30.71 -26.71 -3.05
N SER A 211 -30.05 -27.08 -4.15
CA SER A 211 -29.13 -26.18 -4.87
C SER A 211 -29.77 -24.88 -5.35
N GLU A 212 -31.06 -24.91 -5.70
CA GLU A 212 -31.80 -23.72 -6.13
C GLU A 212 -32.03 -22.74 -4.97
N ALA A 213 -32.34 -23.25 -3.77
CA ALA A 213 -32.52 -22.42 -2.58
C ALA A 213 -31.18 -21.84 -2.09
N GLN A 214 -30.11 -22.65 -2.13
CA GLN A 214 -28.75 -22.22 -1.82
C GLN A 214 -28.27 -21.14 -2.81
N ALA A 215 -28.61 -21.25 -4.10
CA ALA A 215 -28.28 -20.24 -5.09
C ALA A 215 -28.91 -18.87 -4.76
N VAL A 216 -30.18 -18.85 -4.34
CA VAL A 216 -30.87 -17.62 -3.92
C VAL A 216 -30.17 -17.00 -2.72
N GLU A 217 -29.86 -17.81 -1.71
CA GLU A 217 -29.18 -17.35 -0.50
C GLU A 217 -27.82 -16.74 -0.82
N LEU A 218 -26.98 -17.44 -1.58
CA LEU A 218 -25.66 -16.96 -1.98
C LEU A 218 -25.73 -15.70 -2.86
N LEU A 219 -26.67 -15.63 -3.80
CA LEU A 219 -26.85 -14.44 -4.65
C LEU A 219 -27.24 -13.18 -3.86
N ARG A 220 -27.89 -13.31 -2.70
CA ARG A 220 -28.20 -12.15 -1.83
C ARG A 220 -26.96 -11.52 -1.23
N HIS A 221 -25.85 -12.27 -1.12
CA HIS A 221 -24.58 -11.76 -0.63
C HIS A 221 -23.70 -11.15 -1.73
N VAL A 222 -24.06 -11.32 -3.00
CA VAL A 222 -23.37 -10.72 -4.16
C VAL A 222 -24.01 -9.38 -4.51
N ARG A 223 -23.20 -8.32 -4.62
CA ARG A 223 -23.67 -6.97 -4.98
C ARG A 223 -23.92 -6.86 -6.49
N LEU A 224 -25.00 -7.47 -6.97
CA LEU A 224 -25.34 -7.52 -8.40
C LEU A 224 -25.40 -6.14 -9.08
N GLU A 225 -25.69 -5.08 -8.32
CA GLU A 225 -25.70 -3.69 -8.80
C GLU A 225 -24.31 -3.15 -9.20
N LEU A 226 -23.23 -3.79 -8.74
CA LEU A 226 -21.84 -3.44 -9.06
C LEU A 226 -21.27 -4.26 -10.23
N VAL A 227 -21.99 -5.27 -10.71
CA VAL A 227 -21.56 -6.15 -11.80
C VAL A 227 -21.86 -5.52 -13.16
N ASP A 228 -20.95 -5.64 -14.11
CA ASP A 228 -21.15 -5.15 -15.47
C ASP A 228 -22.44 -5.71 -16.11
N PRO A 229 -23.31 -4.85 -16.68
CA PRO A 229 -24.56 -5.28 -17.31
C PRO A 229 -24.34 -6.25 -18.49
N GLY A 230 -23.21 -6.17 -19.18
CA GLY A 230 -22.84 -7.13 -20.23
C GLY A 230 -22.55 -8.52 -19.64
N PHE A 231 -21.79 -8.56 -18.55
CA PHE A 231 -21.51 -9.79 -17.81
C PHE A 231 -22.78 -10.43 -17.23
N LEU A 232 -23.66 -9.66 -16.58
CA LEU A 232 -24.93 -10.16 -16.05
C LEU A 232 -25.81 -10.79 -17.13
N ARG A 233 -25.92 -10.15 -18.31
CA ARG A 233 -26.68 -10.70 -19.44
C ARG A 233 -26.07 -12.02 -19.96
N LYS A 234 -24.75 -12.14 -19.94
CA LYS A 234 -24.03 -13.36 -20.33
C LYS A 234 -24.21 -14.48 -19.31
N ALA A 235 -24.07 -14.18 -18.01
CA ALA A 235 -24.30 -15.11 -16.92
C ALA A 235 -25.74 -15.66 -16.96
N ARG A 236 -26.73 -14.79 -17.19
CA ARG A 236 -28.14 -15.14 -17.37
C ARG A 236 -28.39 -16.11 -18.53
N ARG A 237 -27.66 -15.99 -19.64
CA ARG A 237 -27.81 -16.86 -20.81
C ARG A 237 -27.15 -18.23 -20.64
N ARG A 238 -26.04 -18.28 -19.90
CA ARG A 238 -25.22 -19.49 -19.75
C ARG A 238 -25.76 -20.44 -18.68
N ASN A 239 -26.38 -19.91 -17.62
CA ASN A 239 -26.74 -20.70 -16.45
C ASN A 239 -28.25 -20.98 -16.38
N PRO A 240 -28.70 -22.22 -16.64
CA PRO A 240 -30.13 -22.55 -16.62
C PRO A 240 -30.76 -22.48 -15.23
N VAL A 241 -29.97 -22.59 -14.15
CA VAL A 241 -30.47 -22.49 -12.76
C VAL A 241 -30.99 -21.07 -12.47
N LEU A 242 -30.27 -20.05 -12.93
CA LEU A 242 -30.68 -18.64 -12.79
C LEU A 242 -31.97 -18.30 -13.56
N LEU A 243 -32.31 -19.08 -14.59
CA LEU A 243 -33.53 -18.90 -15.39
C LEU A 243 -34.73 -19.66 -14.83
N ARG A 244 -34.52 -20.72 -14.05
CA ARG A 244 -35.58 -21.56 -13.50
C ARG A 244 -36.22 -20.97 -12.25
N HIS A 245 -35.41 -20.40 -11.36
CA HIS A 245 -35.90 -19.86 -10.10
C HIS A 245 -36.36 -18.40 -10.24
N ALA A 246 -37.62 -18.14 -9.89
CA ALA A 246 -38.25 -16.81 -10.08
C ALA A 246 -37.56 -15.69 -9.28
N GLU A 247 -37.07 -15.99 -8.07
CA GLU A 247 -36.35 -15.00 -7.25
C GLU A 247 -34.99 -14.62 -7.85
N CYS A 248 -34.18 -15.59 -8.29
CA CYS A 248 -32.89 -15.31 -8.93
C CYS A 248 -33.07 -14.47 -10.20
N PHE A 249 -34.10 -14.81 -10.99
CA PHE A 249 -34.47 -14.04 -12.17
C PHE A 249 -34.84 -12.60 -11.81
N GLY A 250 -35.69 -12.41 -10.78
CA GLY A 250 -36.10 -11.09 -10.31
C GLY A 250 -34.93 -10.23 -9.82
N MET A 251 -33.97 -10.82 -9.10
CA MET A 251 -32.79 -10.12 -8.60
C MET A 251 -31.88 -9.61 -9.73
N ILE A 252 -31.62 -10.45 -10.74
CA ILE A 252 -30.77 -10.05 -11.89
C ILE A 252 -31.50 -9.02 -12.75
N ASP A 253 -32.81 -9.17 -12.95
CA ASP A 253 -33.58 -8.20 -13.74
C ASP A 253 -33.65 -6.84 -13.03
N ALA A 254 -33.85 -6.82 -11.72
CA ALA A 254 -33.78 -5.60 -10.91
C ALA A 254 -32.41 -4.91 -11.04
N ALA A 255 -31.31 -5.65 -10.95
CA ALA A 255 -29.97 -5.09 -11.13
C ALA A 255 -29.75 -4.49 -12.54
N LEU A 256 -30.24 -5.17 -13.58
CA LEU A 256 -30.17 -4.67 -14.97
C LEU A 256 -31.03 -3.42 -15.20
N GLN A 257 -32.17 -3.31 -14.54
CA GLN A 257 -33.02 -2.12 -14.58
C GLN A 257 -32.35 -0.94 -13.86
N THR A 258 -31.77 -1.17 -12.68
CA THR A 258 -31.02 -0.16 -11.92
C THR A 258 -29.82 0.39 -12.71
N ALA A 259 -29.10 -0.47 -13.43
CA ALA A 259 -27.98 -0.06 -14.27
C ALA A 259 -28.37 0.86 -15.44
N GLY A 260 -29.65 0.90 -15.84
CA GLY A 260 -30.17 1.77 -16.90
C GLY A 260 -30.68 3.13 -16.43
N LEU A 261 -30.71 3.39 -15.11
CA LEU A 261 -31.18 4.65 -14.53
C LEU A 261 -30.07 5.71 -14.45
N CYS A 262 -30.42 6.98 -14.61
CA CYS A 262 -29.50 8.10 -14.32
C CYS A 262 -29.16 8.13 -12.82
N GLU A 263 -27.94 8.55 -12.47
CA GLU A 263 -27.42 8.58 -11.09
C GLU A 263 -28.32 9.34 -10.09
N THR A 264 -29.11 10.31 -10.54
CA THR A 264 -30.06 11.07 -9.70
C THR A 264 -31.36 10.33 -9.37
N SER A 265 -31.66 9.25 -10.10
CA SER A 265 -32.90 8.44 -9.97
C SER A 265 -32.65 7.02 -9.49
N ALA A 266 -31.39 6.60 -9.43
CA ALA A 266 -31.01 5.26 -8.99
C ALA A 266 -31.05 5.14 -7.45
N PRO A 267 -31.42 3.98 -6.90
CA PRO A 267 -31.25 3.68 -5.48
C PRO A 267 -29.78 3.83 -5.04
N PRO A 268 -29.52 4.07 -3.74
CA PRO A 268 -28.16 4.17 -3.23
C PRO A 268 -27.40 2.86 -3.48
N ARG A 269 -26.28 2.96 -4.20
CA ARG A 269 -25.44 1.80 -4.51
C ARG A 269 -24.90 1.17 -3.21
N PRO A 270 -24.72 -0.17 -3.19
CA PRO A 270 -24.09 -0.84 -2.06
C PRO A 270 -22.65 -0.34 -1.88
N PRO A 271 -22.09 -0.47 -0.66
CA PRO A 271 -20.68 -0.14 -0.43
C PRO A 271 -19.80 -0.96 -1.37
N LEU A 272 -18.61 -0.45 -1.65
CA LEU A 272 -17.60 -1.18 -2.42
C LEU A 272 -16.90 -2.19 -1.50
N ARG A 273 -16.39 -3.29 -2.07
CA ARG A 273 -15.47 -4.19 -1.35
C ARG A 273 -14.12 -3.52 -1.23
N TYR A 274 -13.30 -3.97 -0.28
CA TYR A 274 -11.96 -3.40 -0.03
C TYR A 274 -11.15 -3.24 -1.32
N GLY A 275 -10.99 -4.28 -2.14
CA GLY A 275 -10.17 -4.18 -3.37
C GLY A 275 -10.73 -3.20 -4.43
N MET A 276 -12.04 -2.93 -4.39
CA MET A 276 -12.75 -2.05 -5.32
C MET A 276 -12.67 -0.57 -4.93
N GLU A 277 -12.28 -0.26 -3.69
CA GLU A 277 -12.19 1.11 -3.18
C GLU A 277 -10.91 1.86 -3.56
N THR A 278 -9.97 1.18 -4.22
CA THR A 278 -8.75 1.81 -4.73
C THR A 278 -9.10 2.94 -5.70
N THR A 279 -8.65 4.15 -5.36
CA THR A 279 -8.93 5.36 -6.14
C THR A 279 -7.68 6.22 -6.20
N ASP A 280 -7.60 7.07 -7.23
CA ASP A 280 -6.56 8.07 -7.31
C ASP A 280 -6.82 9.16 -6.25
N LEU A 281 -5.82 9.38 -5.40
CA LEU A 281 -5.83 10.36 -4.33
C LEU A 281 -4.82 11.47 -4.60
N LEU A 282 -5.25 12.70 -4.35
CA LEU A 282 -4.35 13.85 -4.27
C LEU A 282 -3.69 13.86 -2.89
N LEU A 283 -2.37 13.70 -2.85
CA LEU A 283 -1.57 13.65 -1.64
C LEU A 283 -0.84 14.99 -1.46
N CYS A 284 -1.30 15.81 -0.53
CA CYS A 284 -0.67 17.08 -0.17
C CYS A 284 0.29 16.85 1.00
N LEU A 285 1.57 16.63 0.68
CA LEU A 285 2.61 16.25 1.63
C LEU A 285 3.38 17.47 2.13
N GLY A 286 3.44 17.63 3.45
CA GLY A 286 4.00 18.80 4.13
C GLY A 286 3.94 18.68 5.65
N GLY A 287 4.17 19.80 6.35
CA GLY A 287 3.90 19.86 7.79
C GLY A 287 4.71 20.87 8.57
N VAL A 288 4.34 22.15 8.46
CA VAL A 288 4.65 23.14 9.50
C VAL A 288 3.39 23.94 9.81
N ASP A 289 3.06 24.06 11.09
CA ASP A 289 1.94 24.88 11.56
C ASP A 289 2.25 26.39 11.42
N ALA A 290 1.26 27.24 11.72
CA ALA A 290 1.39 28.70 11.62
C ALA A 290 2.50 29.30 12.51
N GLU A 291 2.97 28.56 13.53
CA GLU A 291 4.07 28.98 14.41
C GLU A 291 5.45 28.51 13.91
N GLY A 292 5.49 27.84 12.75
CA GLY A 292 6.73 27.29 12.20
C GLY A 292 7.27 26.13 13.04
N VAL A 293 6.44 25.50 13.86
CA VAL A 293 6.81 24.35 14.68
C VAL A 293 6.58 23.08 13.83
N PRO A 294 7.65 22.30 13.55
CA PRO A 294 7.50 21.01 12.92
C PRO A 294 6.72 20.07 13.85
N ALA A 295 6.00 19.13 13.25
CA ALA A 295 5.21 18.10 13.93
C ALA A 295 6.03 17.38 15.02
N ARG A 296 5.90 17.81 16.28
CA ARG A 296 6.69 17.29 17.42
C ARG A 296 5.85 16.92 18.62
N ARG A 297 4.56 17.23 18.62
CA ARG A 297 3.63 16.90 19.70
C ARG A 297 2.37 16.40 19.02
N GLY A 298 2.10 15.10 19.17
CA GLY A 298 0.95 14.39 18.58
C GLY A 298 -0.24 15.30 18.24
N GLY A 299 -0.65 15.30 16.98
CA GLY A 299 -1.75 16.12 16.46
C GLY A 299 -1.83 16.07 14.93
N LEU A 300 -2.71 16.88 14.34
CA LEU A 300 -2.92 16.94 12.87
C LEU A 300 -1.61 17.26 12.11
N ALA A 301 -0.63 17.91 12.76
CA ALA A 301 0.68 18.23 12.19
C ALA A 301 1.51 16.98 11.79
N ASP A 302 1.29 15.83 12.43
CA ASP A 302 1.97 14.57 12.09
C ASP A 302 1.37 13.89 10.85
N LEU A 303 0.34 14.49 10.25
CA LEU A 303 -0.43 13.92 9.15
C LEU A 303 -0.32 14.80 7.90
N SER A 304 -0.20 14.17 6.75
CA SER A 304 -0.37 14.79 5.43
C SER A 304 -1.81 14.63 4.96
N PHE A 305 -2.32 15.67 4.30
CA PHE A 305 -3.69 15.73 3.81
C PHE A 305 -3.84 14.95 2.51
N CYS A 306 -4.89 14.14 2.40
CA CYS A 306 -5.21 13.37 1.22
C CYS A 306 -6.67 13.64 0.80
N PHE A 307 -6.91 13.85 -0.49
CA PHE A 307 -8.24 14.12 -1.01
C PHE A 307 -8.58 13.15 -2.13
N ALA A 308 -9.73 12.49 -2.02
CA ALA A 308 -10.33 11.69 -3.07
C ALA A 308 -11.33 12.58 -3.83
N PRO A 309 -11.03 12.99 -5.08
CA PRO A 309 -11.98 13.76 -5.88
C PRO A 309 -13.29 12.99 -6.06
N ARG A 310 -13.18 11.68 -6.29
CA ARG A 310 -14.30 10.75 -6.36
C ARG A 310 -14.96 10.57 -4.99
N GLY A 311 -16.17 11.11 -4.86
CA GLY A 311 -16.93 11.12 -3.61
C GLY A 311 -16.52 12.21 -2.61
N ARG A 312 -15.57 13.09 -2.97
CA ARG A 312 -15.11 14.24 -2.16
C ARG A 312 -14.75 13.84 -0.72
N ARG A 313 -14.06 12.72 -0.56
CA ARG A 313 -13.63 12.21 0.75
C ARG A 313 -12.28 12.81 1.14
N THR A 314 -12.17 13.25 2.39
CA THR A 314 -10.91 13.66 3.00
C THR A 314 -10.36 12.53 3.83
N CYS A 315 -9.07 12.26 3.69
CA CYS A 315 -8.32 11.28 4.46
C CYS A 315 -6.92 11.82 4.78
N TYR A 316 -6.18 11.09 5.60
CA TYR A 316 -4.87 11.51 6.08
C TYR A 316 -3.88 10.35 6.07
N MET A 317 -2.61 10.67 5.84
CA MET A 317 -1.52 9.71 5.97
C MET A 317 -0.42 10.25 6.88
N PRO A 318 0.42 9.43 7.50
CA PRO A 318 1.56 9.90 8.28
C PRO A 318 2.46 10.83 7.45
N SER A 319 2.87 11.97 8.02
CA SER A 319 3.79 12.89 7.35
C SER A 319 5.19 12.30 7.22
N PRO A 320 5.88 12.47 6.08
CA PRO A 320 7.30 12.11 5.94
C PRO A 320 8.19 12.70 7.03
N LEU A 321 7.82 13.88 7.56
CA LEU A 321 8.63 14.61 8.55
C LEU A 321 8.58 13.96 9.94
N ARG A 322 7.58 13.12 10.24
CA ARG A 322 7.45 12.39 11.52
C ARG A 322 8.67 11.51 11.77
N ASP A 323 9.05 10.71 10.78
CA ASP A 323 10.16 9.76 10.86
C ASP A 323 11.53 10.43 10.61
N CYS A 324 11.53 11.73 10.26
CA CYS A 324 12.72 12.57 10.07
C CYS A 324 13.07 13.40 11.32
N GLY A 325 12.45 13.13 12.48
CA GLY A 325 12.69 13.90 13.72
C GLY A 325 12.16 15.34 13.67
N GLY A 326 11.26 15.66 12.72
CA GLY A 326 10.66 16.97 12.57
C GLY A 326 11.69 18.10 12.36
N GLN A 327 12.83 17.85 11.71
CA GLN A 327 13.78 18.89 11.28
C GLN A 327 14.13 18.67 9.83
N GLY A 328 13.17 18.93 8.95
CA GLY A 328 13.40 18.88 7.53
C GLY A 328 12.29 19.56 6.75
N GLN A 329 12.56 19.87 5.50
CA GLN A 329 11.59 20.37 4.55
C GLN A 329 11.47 19.37 3.41
N ILE A 330 10.24 19.05 3.03
CA ILE A 330 10.03 18.22 1.83
C ILE A 330 10.35 19.10 0.63
N THR A 331 11.21 18.68 -0.29
CA THR A 331 11.65 19.50 -1.43
C THR A 331 11.18 18.99 -2.79
N GLY A 332 10.69 17.76 -2.85
CA GLY A 332 10.12 17.16 -4.05
C GLY A 332 9.50 15.80 -3.76
N GLY A 333 8.77 15.26 -4.72
CA GLY A 333 8.19 13.94 -4.61
C GLY A 333 7.85 13.35 -5.97
N ALA A 334 7.68 12.04 -6.01
CA ALA A 334 7.27 11.32 -7.20
C ALA A 334 6.53 10.03 -6.81
N VAL A 335 5.68 9.52 -7.68
CA VAL A 335 4.97 8.25 -7.49
C VAL A 335 5.41 7.27 -8.56
N ALA A 336 6.04 6.18 -8.13
CA ALA A 336 6.52 5.12 -9.02
C ALA A 336 5.41 4.11 -9.34
N ARG A 337 5.70 3.22 -10.29
CA ARG A 337 4.79 2.12 -10.66
C ARG A 337 4.37 1.32 -9.42
N GLY A 338 3.08 0.95 -9.35
CA GLY A 338 2.50 0.26 -8.20
C GLY A 338 2.28 1.17 -6.98
N SER A 339 2.00 2.46 -7.21
CA SER A 339 1.69 3.46 -6.15
C SER A 339 2.76 3.61 -5.07
N SER A 340 4.02 3.36 -5.42
CA SER A 340 5.14 3.56 -4.50
C SER A 340 5.46 5.06 -4.41
N ILE A 341 5.09 5.67 -3.29
CA ILE A 341 5.27 7.11 -3.06
C ILE A 341 6.70 7.36 -2.57
N LEU A 342 7.39 8.27 -3.27
CA LEU A 342 8.73 8.74 -2.95
C LEU A 342 8.72 10.22 -2.64
N VAL A 343 9.46 10.60 -1.59
CA VAL A 343 9.58 11.99 -1.16
C VAL A 343 11.04 12.31 -0.90
N ALA A 344 11.47 13.47 -1.37
CA ALA A 344 12.78 14.02 -1.10
C ALA A 344 12.69 15.01 0.06
N VAL A 345 13.51 14.81 1.09
CA VAL A 345 13.51 15.62 2.31
C VAL A 345 14.90 16.21 2.50
N ASP A 346 14.95 17.54 2.56
CA ASP A 346 16.11 18.29 3.02
C ASP A 346 16.12 18.27 4.54
N ALA A 347 17.17 17.73 5.13
CA ALA A 347 17.37 17.73 6.58
C ALA A 347 18.73 18.36 6.93
N GLU A 348 18.84 18.85 8.16
CA GLU A 348 20.08 19.38 8.71
C GLU A 348 20.54 18.46 9.84
N ASP A 349 21.80 18.01 9.79
CA ASP A 349 22.35 17.19 10.88
C ASP A 349 22.74 18.04 12.10
N GLN A 350 23.13 17.37 13.19
CA GLN A 350 23.58 18.05 14.43
C GLN A 350 24.78 18.99 14.23
N HIS A 351 25.53 18.83 13.14
CA HIS A 351 26.70 19.64 12.79
C HIS A 351 26.37 20.72 11.76
N ARG A 352 25.08 21.02 11.53
CA ARG A 352 24.61 21.99 10.54
C ARG A 352 24.97 21.66 9.09
N ARG A 353 25.20 20.38 8.79
CA ARG A 353 25.40 19.93 7.42
C ARG A 353 24.05 19.58 6.84
N LYS A 354 23.73 20.23 5.73
CA LYS A 354 22.54 19.92 4.95
C LYS A 354 22.73 18.59 4.22
N ARG A 355 21.68 17.77 4.23
CA ARG A 355 21.61 16.47 3.55
C ARG A 355 20.28 16.36 2.82
N LEU A 356 20.30 15.65 1.71
CA LEU A 356 19.13 15.36 0.90
C LEU A 356 18.88 13.85 0.97
N ASP A 357 17.76 13.45 1.53
CA ASP A 357 17.39 12.04 1.69
C ASP A 357 16.10 11.73 0.94
N ILE A 358 16.05 10.54 0.35
CA ILE A 358 14.86 10.01 -0.32
C ILE A 358 14.19 9.00 0.60
N TYR A 359 12.90 9.22 0.87
CA TYR A 359 12.05 8.36 1.67
C TYR A 359 10.99 7.68 0.79
N LYS A 360 10.60 6.47 1.17
CA LYS A 360 9.50 5.72 0.57
C LYS A 360 8.46 5.39 1.61
N TYR A 361 7.19 5.55 1.24
CA TYR A 361 6.08 5.15 2.10
C TYR A 361 5.82 3.64 2.02
N SER A 362 5.69 3.00 3.17
CA SER A 362 5.25 1.60 3.29
C SER A 362 3.78 1.56 3.69
N LEU A 363 2.91 1.05 2.81
CA LEU A 363 1.47 0.90 3.10
C LEU A 363 1.21 -0.14 4.21
N LYS A 364 2.00 -1.22 4.25
CA LYS A 364 1.86 -2.31 5.23
C LYS A 364 2.17 -1.83 6.65
N GLU A 365 3.28 -1.13 6.81
CA GLU A 365 3.78 -0.68 8.12
C GLU A 365 3.28 0.74 8.47
N LYS A 366 2.70 1.47 7.52
CA LYS A 366 2.26 2.86 7.63
C LYS A 366 3.37 3.81 8.13
N ILE A 367 4.62 3.59 7.70
CA ILE A 367 5.79 4.40 8.05
C ILE A 367 6.57 4.84 6.81
N TRP A 368 7.37 5.89 6.96
CA TRP A 368 8.32 6.34 5.95
C TRP A 368 9.70 5.72 6.20
N ALA A 369 10.17 4.94 5.24
CA ALA A 369 11.50 4.33 5.30
C ALA A 369 12.49 5.11 4.42
N LYS A 370 13.65 5.44 4.97
CA LYS A 370 14.75 6.04 4.19
C LYS A 370 15.27 5.04 3.16
N LEU A 371 15.32 5.42 1.89
CA LEU A 371 15.88 4.62 0.81
C LEU A 371 17.36 4.93 0.54
N CYS A 372 17.69 6.20 0.34
CA CYS A 372 19.04 6.62 -0.02
C CYS A 372 19.28 8.10 0.34
N SER A 373 20.55 8.52 0.26
CA SER A 373 20.95 9.93 0.33
C SER A 373 21.44 10.38 -1.04
N ALA A 374 20.98 11.53 -1.49
CA ALA A 374 21.36 12.14 -2.76
C ALA A 374 22.44 13.22 -2.57
N PRO A 375 23.19 13.56 -3.62
CA PRO A 375 24.05 14.74 -3.60
C PRO A 375 23.24 15.99 -3.27
N TYR A 376 23.63 16.71 -2.22
CA TYR A 376 22.89 17.88 -1.75
C TYR A 376 22.94 19.02 -2.77
N ARG A 377 21.76 19.58 -3.09
CA ARG A 377 21.58 20.77 -3.93
C ARG A 377 20.37 21.55 -3.43
N ASP A 378 20.42 22.87 -3.52
CA ASP A 378 19.25 23.72 -3.34
C ASP A 378 18.52 23.87 -4.69
N MET A 379 17.20 24.06 -4.68
CA MET A 379 16.41 24.45 -5.87
C MET A 379 16.53 23.54 -7.11
N TYR A 380 16.86 22.27 -6.91
CA TYR A 380 16.89 21.24 -7.95
C TYR A 380 15.46 20.85 -8.36
N ALA A 381 15.34 20.07 -9.45
CA ALA A 381 14.10 19.43 -9.83
C ALA A 381 14.24 17.89 -9.77
N LEU A 382 13.15 17.23 -9.35
CA LEU A 382 13.08 15.79 -9.20
C LEU A 382 12.19 15.19 -10.29
N GLY A 383 12.75 14.33 -11.13
CA GLY A 383 12.03 13.62 -12.17
C GLY A 383 12.02 12.11 -11.92
N LEU A 384 10.94 11.43 -12.27
CA LEU A 384 10.86 9.97 -12.19
C LEU A 384 10.46 9.41 -13.56
N VAL A 385 11.31 8.58 -14.14
CA VAL A 385 10.96 7.80 -15.33
C VAL A 385 11.07 6.34 -15.00
N GLU A 386 9.96 5.62 -15.14
CA GLU A 386 9.85 4.21 -14.77
C GLU A 386 10.29 3.97 -13.32
N ASP A 387 11.43 3.29 -13.13
CA ASP A 387 12.02 2.95 -11.84
C ASP A 387 13.35 3.69 -11.60
N ALA A 388 13.55 4.83 -12.26
CA ALA A 388 14.74 5.66 -12.16
C ALA A 388 14.40 7.10 -11.74
N LEU A 389 14.96 7.50 -10.60
CA LEU A 389 14.84 8.83 -10.04
C LEU A 389 15.99 9.70 -10.56
N TYR A 390 15.66 10.89 -11.05
CA TYR A 390 16.60 11.87 -11.59
C TYR A 390 16.57 13.12 -10.76
N LEU A 391 17.75 13.61 -10.39
CA LEU A 391 17.96 14.88 -9.74
C LEU A 391 18.70 15.80 -10.72
N ILE A 392 18.03 16.88 -11.10
CA ILE A 392 18.35 17.67 -12.28
C ILE A 392 18.67 19.11 -11.85
N GLY A 393 19.82 19.60 -12.30
CA GLY A 393 20.28 20.98 -12.08
C GLY A 393 20.29 21.37 -10.60
N GLY A 394 19.83 22.59 -10.33
CA GLY A 394 19.79 23.21 -9.02
C GLY A 394 20.97 24.16 -8.78
N GLN A 395 21.16 24.50 -7.51
CA GLN A 395 22.18 25.43 -7.05
C GLN A 395 23.06 24.76 -6.00
N MET A 396 24.37 24.98 -6.11
CA MET A 396 25.37 24.40 -5.21
C MET A 396 26.21 25.51 -4.60
N LYS A 397 26.55 25.36 -3.31
CA LYS A 397 27.43 26.31 -2.62
C LYS A 397 28.89 25.90 -2.81
N VAL A 398 29.64 26.69 -3.55
CA VAL A 398 31.07 26.48 -3.86
C VAL A 398 31.85 27.69 -3.35
N HIS A 399 32.81 27.48 -2.43
CA HIS A 399 33.65 28.55 -1.87
C HIS A 399 32.87 29.80 -1.41
N HIS A 400 31.74 29.61 -0.72
CA HIS A 400 30.81 30.67 -0.26
C HIS A 400 29.96 31.37 -1.33
N HIS A 401 30.12 31.04 -2.61
CA HIS A 401 29.26 31.51 -3.69
C HIS A 401 28.28 30.42 -4.10
N TYR A 402 27.10 30.83 -4.54
CA TYR A 402 26.13 29.88 -5.08
C TYR A 402 26.25 29.82 -6.60
N VAL A 403 26.38 28.62 -7.14
CA VAL A 403 26.55 28.37 -8.57
C VAL A 403 25.40 27.49 -9.06
N ILE A 404 24.74 27.91 -10.13
CA ILE A 404 23.72 27.09 -10.80
C ILE A 404 24.42 26.02 -11.63
N THR A 405 23.95 24.78 -11.54
CA THR A 405 24.55 23.64 -12.22
C THR A 405 23.65 23.06 -13.31
N ASP A 406 24.28 22.46 -14.31
CA ASP A 406 23.69 21.65 -15.38
C ASP A 406 23.69 20.14 -15.06
N ASN A 407 24.22 19.75 -13.91
CA ASN A 407 24.53 18.36 -13.63
C ASN A 407 23.25 17.51 -13.44
N VAL A 408 23.23 16.31 -14.01
CA VAL A 408 22.11 15.37 -13.93
C VAL A 408 22.60 14.09 -13.29
N VAL A 409 21.97 13.68 -12.19
CA VAL A 409 22.28 12.42 -11.53
C VAL A 409 21.05 11.52 -11.45
N ARG A 410 21.27 10.22 -11.57
CA ARG A 410 20.23 9.19 -11.58
C ARG A 410 20.47 8.16 -10.49
N TRP A 411 19.39 7.72 -9.87
CA TRP A 411 19.36 6.58 -8.95
C TRP A 411 18.30 5.56 -9.37
N SER A 412 18.60 4.27 -9.22
CA SER A 412 17.72 3.18 -9.64
C SER A 412 16.98 2.59 -8.45
N LEU A 413 15.65 2.59 -8.48
CA LEU A 413 14.82 1.95 -7.45
C LEU A 413 15.04 0.44 -7.38
N LYS A 414 15.24 -0.22 -8.53
CA LYS A 414 15.42 -1.68 -8.60
C LYS A 414 16.80 -2.14 -8.13
N ARG A 415 17.87 -1.44 -8.54
CA ARG A 415 19.24 -1.83 -8.22
C ARG A 415 19.75 -1.22 -6.92
N GLY A 416 19.16 -0.11 -6.47
CA GLY A 416 19.71 0.69 -5.38
C GLY A 416 21.11 1.21 -5.70
N GLY A 417 21.92 1.39 -4.65
CA GLY A 417 23.32 1.79 -4.76
C GLY A 417 23.53 3.30 -4.81
N SER A 418 24.60 3.72 -5.50
CA SER A 418 25.03 5.12 -5.59
C SER A 418 24.32 5.88 -6.73
N TRP A 419 24.31 7.21 -6.60
CA TRP A 419 23.88 8.11 -7.66
C TRP A 419 24.95 8.18 -8.76
N LEU A 420 24.51 8.07 -10.01
CA LEU A 420 25.37 8.07 -11.20
C LEU A 420 25.11 9.32 -12.04
N THR A 421 26.15 9.92 -12.61
CA THR A 421 26.05 11.10 -13.48
C THR A 421 25.66 10.72 -14.91
N PHE A 422 24.82 11.53 -15.53
CA PHE A 422 24.29 11.38 -16.90
C PHE A 422 24.58 12.64 -17.72
N ALA A 423 24.17 12.65 -19.00
CA ALA A 423 24.36 13.80 -19.87
C ALA A 423 23.88 15.10 -19.20
N PRO A 424 24.74 16.14 -19.11
CA PRO A 424 24.40 17.38 -18.46
C PRO A 424 23.31 18.11 -19.24
N LEU A 425 22.53 18.95 -18.55
CA LEU A 425 21.57 19.84 -19.17
C LEU A 425 22.28 20.74 -20.19
N PRO A 426 21.68 21.01 -21.36
CA PRO A 426 22.22 21.98 -22.32
C PRO A 426 22.30 23.41 -21.77
N LEU A 427 21.58 23.70 -20.68
CA LEU A 427 21.54 24.97 -19.98
C LEU A 427 21.51 24.71 -18.47
N ALA A 428 22.39 25.36 -17.70
CA ALA A 428 22.38 25.28 -16.25
C ALA A 428 21.11 25.95 -15.69
N LEU A 429 20.34 25.20 -14.89
CA LEU A 429 19.01 25.64 -14.45
C LEU A 429 18.78 25.38 -12.96
N ALA A 430 18.22 26.37 -12.26
CA ALA A 430 17.65 26.26 -10.91
C ALA A 430 16.18 26.69 -10.91
N CYS A 431 15.36 26.24 -9.96
CA CYS A 431 13.93 26.58 -9.90
C CYS A 431 13.11 26.25 -11.17
N HIS A 432 13.59 25.30 -11.97
CA HIS A 432 12.89 24.78 -13.14
C HIS A 432 11.90 23.68 -12.73
N CYS A 433 10.94 23.38 -13.60
CA CYS A 433 9.99 22.30 -13.41
C CYS A 433 10.42 21.07 -14.22
N THR A 434 10.11 19.89 -13.69
CA THR A 434 10.32 18.61 -14.36
C THR A 434 9.02 17.84 -14.45
N VAL A 435 8.76 17.25 -15.61
CA VAL A 435 7.58 16.40 -15.83
C VAL A 435 7.93 15.20 -16.70
N SER A 436 7.34 14.05 -16.37
CA SER A 436 7.57 12.80 -17.09
C SER A 436 6.41 12.52 -18.04
N LEU A 437 6.72 12.21 -19.30
CA LEU A 437 5.72 11.88 -20.31
C LEU A 437 6.28 10.87 -21.32
N LYS A 438 5.58 9.73 -21.50
CA LYS A 438 5.95 8.67 -22.45
C LYS A 438 7.43 8.27 -22.37
N GLU A 439 7.91 7.93 -21.18
CA GLU A 439 9.31 7.53 -20.91
C GLU A 439 10.38 8.61 -21.12
N HIS A 440 9.99 9.87 -21.33
CA HIS A 440 10.91 11.00 -21.43
C HIS A 440 10.72 11.96 -20.26
N LEU A 441 11.78 12.68 -19.90
CA LEU A 441 11.69 13.82 -18.99
C LEU A 441 11.66 15.11 -19.80
N TYR A 442 10.84 16.05 -19.37
CA TYR A 442 10.82 17.41 -19.87
C TYR A 442 11.21 18.36 -18.75
N VAL A 443 12.15 19.25 -19.04
CA VAL A 443 12.63 20.31 -18.16
C VAL A 443 12.15 21.64 -18.73
N LEU A 444 11.44 22.42 -17.91
CA LEU A 444 10.78 23.65 -18.34
C LEU A 444 11.13 24.81 -17.41
N GLY A 445 11.52 25.94 -18.01
CA GLY A 445 11.71 27.20 -17.31
C GLY A 445 12.88 27.22 -16.33
N GLY A 446 12.74 28.00 -15.27
CA GLY A 446 13.76 28.20 -14.24
C GLY A 446 14.69 29.38 -14.50
N TRP A 447 15.70 29.50 -13.65
CA TRP A 447 16.74 30.52 -13.67
C TRP A 447 18.01 29.97 -14.28
N THR A 448 18.66 30.77 -15.12
CA THR A 448 19.97 30.48 -15.69
C THR A 448 20.94 31.60 -15.32
N PRO A 449 22.24 31.29 -15.12
CA PRO A 449 23.26 32.31 -14.93
C PRO A 449 23.29 33.34 -16.06
N GLN A 450 23.67 34.58 -15.74
CA GLN A 450 24.04 35.58 -16.74
C GLN A 450 25.48 35.39 -17.24
N ASP A 451 25.78 35.94 -18.42
CA ASP A 451 27.14 36.01 -18.97
C ASP A 451 28.04 37.05 -18.26
N GLN A 452 27.47 38.01 -17.51
CA GLN A 452 28.21 39.02 -16.74
C GLN A 452 27.80 39.00 -15.25
N PRO A 453 28.75 39.12 -14.29
CA PRO A 453 28.52 38.65 -12.93
C PRO A 453 27.91 39.66 -11.95
N ASP A 454 27.99 40.97 -12.20
CA ASP A 454 28.05 41.91 -11.07
C ASP A 454 26.82 42.78 -10.78
N ASP A 455 25.82 42.96 -11.67
CA ASP A 455 24.76 43.97 -11.38
C ASP A 455 23.32 43.64 -11.84
N GLU A 456 23.03 42.47 -12.40
CA GLU A 456 21.65 42.13 -12.82
C GLU A 456 21.14 40.78 -12.27
N PRO A 457 19.83 40.64 -12.00
CA PRO A 457 19.27 39.38 -11.52
C PRO A 457 19.42 38.24 -12.55
N ASP A 458 19.54 36.99 -12.06
CA ASP A 458 19.57 35.77 -12.90
C ASP A 458 18.43 35.78 -13.94
N LYS A 459 18.72 35.37 -15.18
CA LYS A 459 17.74 35.38 -16.30
C LYS A 459 16.74 34.23 -16.16
N LEU A 460 15.49 34.49 -16.52
CA LEU A 460 14.46 33.46 -16.64
C LEU A 460 14.51 32.77 -18.01
N SER A 461 14.41 31.44 -18.01
CA SER A 461 14.35 30.65 -19.24
C SER A 461 12.91 30.42 -19.70
N ASN A 462 12.68 30.46 -21.01
CA ASN A 462 11.50 29.92 -21.69
C ASN A 462 11.81 28.67 -22.50
N ARG A 463 13.04 28.14 -22.40
CA ARG A 463 13.48 26.95 -23.13
C ARG A 463 12.92 25.69 -22.50
N VAL A 464 12.79 24.67 -23.33
CA VAL A 464 12.23 23.37 -22.97
C VAL A 464 13.19 22.31 -23.46
N PHE A 465 13.60 21.41 -22.57
CA PHE A 465 14.51 20.33 -22.91
C PHE A 465 13.88 18.98 -22.63
N ARG A 466 13.91 18.09 -23.62
CA ARG A 466 13.49 16.70 -23.50
C ARG A 466 14.69 15.79 -23.35
N PHE A 467 14.73 14.99 -22.29
CA PHE A 467 15.70 13.92 -22.09
C PHE A 467 15.14 12.58 -22.55
N ASP A 468 15.94 11.86 -23.32
CA ASP A 468 15.72 10.45 -23.66
C ASP A 468 16.66 9.58 -22.80
N PRO A 469 16.15 8.91 -21.74
CA PRO A 469 16.96 8.07 -20.87
C PRO A 469 17.62 6.88 -21.56
N ALA A 470 17.04 6.37 -22.65
CA ALA A 470 17.58 5.22 -23.37
C ALA A 470 18.81 5.61 -24.19
N LYS A 471 18.86 6.86 -24.67
CA LYS A 471 19.97 7.41 -25.45
C LYS A 471 20.94 8.28 -24.66
N ASP A 472 20.63 8.58 -23.40
CA ASP A 472 21.33 9.55 -22.57
C ASP A 472 21.57 10.88 -23.31
N ARG A 473 20.49 11.44 -23.86
CA ARG A 473 20.59 12.62 -24.74
C ARG A 473 19.46 13.60 -24.53
N TRP A 474 19.83 14.88 -24.50
CA TRP A 474 18.90 16.01 -24.48
C TRP A 474 18.56 16.49 -25.89
N THR A 475 17.32 16.95 -26.07
CA THR A 475 16.83 17.61 -27.29
C THR A 475 16.11 18.89 -26.87
N GLU A 476 16.43 20.03 -27.49
CA GLU A 476 15.65 21.26 -27.29
C GLU A 476 14.32 21.15 -28.06
N CYS A 477 13.22 21.51 -27.40
CA CYS A 477 11.87 21.54 -27.96
C CYS A 477 11.42 22.98 -28.21
N ALA A 478 10.23 23.15 -28.78
CA ALA A 478 9.63 24.46 -28.94
C ALA A 478 9.57 25.23 -27.63
N ARG A 479 9.94 26.51 -27.70
CA ARG A 479 10.00 27.41 -26.54
C ARG A 479 8.61 27.80 -26.06
N MET A 480 8.49 28.01 -24.75
CA MET A 480 7.30 28.60 -24.13
C MET A 480 7.18 30.07 -24.51
N LYS A 481 5.96 30.61 -24.48
CA LYS A 481 5.75 32.05 -24.68
C LYS A 481 6.35 32.87 -23.54
N TYR A 482 6.18 32.41 -22.30
CA TYR A 482 6.67 33.14 -21.11
C TYR A 482 7.90 32.48 -20.51
N SER A 483 8.98 33.25 -20.32
CA SER A 483 10.06 32.87 -19.41
C SER A 483 9.57 32.88 -17.97
N ARG A 484 9.68 31.76 -17.25
CA ARG A 484 9.06 31.62 -15.93
C ARG A 484 9.76 30.63 -14.99
N TYR A 485 9.48 30.77 -13.70
CA TYR A 485 9.85 29.83 -12.63
C TYR A 485 8.73 29.77 -11.57
N ARG A 486 8.83 28.84 -10.61
CA ARG A 486 7.80 28.61 -9.56
C ARG A 486 6.39 28.41 -10.14
N CYS A 487 6.32 27.72 -11.27
CA CYS A 487 5.09 27.33 -11.95
C CYS A 487 4.67 25.90 -11.58
N GLY A 488 3.41 25.57 -11.82
CA GLY A 488 2.93 24.19 -11.74
C GLY A 488 3.01 23.50 -13.09
N THR A 489 3.28 22.19 -13.11
CA THR A 489 3.31 21.37 -14.33
C THR A 489 2.56 20.06 -14.12
N ALA A 490 1.78 19.66 -15.12
CA ALA A 490 1.09 18.37 -15.12
C ALA A 490 0.98 17.80 -16.52
N VAL A 491 0.70 16.50 -16.62
CA VAL A 491 0.37 15.81 -17.86
C VAL A 491 -1.10 15.51 -17.87
N LEU A 492 -1.80 15.84 -18.95
CA LEU A 492 -3.18 15.46 -19.18
C LEU A 492 -3.35 15.04 -20.64
N ASN A 493 -3.99 13.90 -20.87
CA ASN A 493 -4.27 13.38 -22.23
C ASN A 493 -3.04 13.32 -23.16
N GLY A 494 -1.86 13.07 -22.59
CA GLY A 494 -0.60 12.98 -23.34
C GLY A 494 0.01 14.33 -23.75
N GLU A 495 -0.45 15.43 -23.18
CA GLU A 495 0.06 16.79 -23.37
C GLU A 495 0.57 17.38 -22.05
N ILE A 496 1.49 18.33 -22.12
CA ILE A 496 2.11 18.96 -20.93
C ILE A 496 1.46 20.31 -20.70
N TYR A 497 0.97 20.53 -19.48
CA TYR A 497 0.40 21.78 -19.03
C TYR A 497 1.40 22.49 -18.13
N ILE A 498 1.63 23.78 -18.36
CA ILE A 498 2.39 24.65 -17.46
C ILE A 498 1.54 25.85 -17.03
N LEU A 499 1.48 26.11 -15.73
CA LEU A 499 0.53 27.04 -15.13
C LEU A 499 1.21 28.03 -14.19
N GLY A 500 0.81 29.30 -14.32
CA GLY A 500 1.19 30.36 -13.39
C GLY A 500 2.71 30.57 -13.26
N GLY A 501 3.15 30.92 -12.06
CA GLY A 501 4.55 31.25 -11.74
C GLY A 501 4.88 32.73 -11.87
N ILE A 502 6.16 33.05 -11.74
CA ILE A 502 6.69 34.41 -11.92
C ILE A 502 7.46 34.45 -13.23
N GLY A 503 7.11 35.40 -14.09
CA GLY A 503 7.71 35.46 -15.41
C GLY A 503 7.48 36.75 -16.16
N CYS A 504 8.02 36.76 -17.37
CA CYS A 504 7.88 37.83 -18.36
C CYS A 504 7.52 37.23 -19.73
N ASP A 505 6.96 38.05 -20.63
CA ASP A 505 6.61 37.62 -21.98
C ASP A 505 7.88 37.56 -22.84
N GLY A 506 8.03 36.50 -23.64
CA GLY A 506 9.20 36.24 -24.47
C GLY A 506 10.45 35.82 -23.68
N GLU A 507 11.60 35.98 -24.33
CA GLU A 507 12.91 35.77 -23.72
C GLU A 507 13.20 36.86 -22.69
N ASP A 508 13.81 36.49 -21.56
CA ASP A 508 14.10 37.44 -20.48
C ASP A 508 15.31 38.30 -20.83
N CYS A 509 15.02 39.55 -21.18
CA CYS A 509 15.98 40.60 -21.51
C CYS A 509 16.03 41.67 -20.41
N GLY A 510 15.67 41.33 -19.17
CA GLY A 510 15.65 42.26 -18.04
C GLY A 510 14.32 43.01 -17.86
N GLN A 511 13.26 42.63 -18.59
CA GLN A 511 11.94 43.23 -18.42
C GLN A 511 11.30 42.90 -17.06
N SER A 512 10.32 43.72 -16.66
CA SER A 512 9.60 43.55 -15.38
C SER A 512 8.88 42.19 -15.32
N ARG A 513 9.15 41.44 -14.25
CA ARG A 513 8.56 40.14 -13.96
C ARG A 513 7.26 40.31 -13.18
N ARG A 514 6.25 39.48 -13.47
CA ARG A 514 4.95 39.48 -12.81
C ARG A 514 4.46 38.07 -12.50
N CYS A 515 3.56 37.96 -11.53
CA CYS A 515 2.82 36.73 -11.31
C CYS A 515 1.91 36.46 -12.51
N LEU A 516 1.91 35.23 -13.02
CA LEU A 516 1.15 34.83 -14.20
C LEU A 516 -0.12 34.09 -13.78
N SER A 517 -1.19 34.29 -14.55
CA SER A 517 -2.38 33.42 -14.57
C SER A 517 -2.44 32.57 -15.84
N SER A 518 -1.40 32.64 -16.67
CA SER A 518 -1.36 31.95 -17.96
C SER A 518 -1.19 30.43 -17.79
N VAL A 519 -1.93 29.71 -18.61
CA VAL A 519 -1.78 28.27 -18.83
C VAL A 519 -1.31 28.09 -20.27
N GLU A 520 -0.20 27.39 -20.45
CA GLU A 520 0.28 26.98 -21.77
C GLU A 520 0.26 25.45 -21.87
N ILE A 521 -0.16 24.94 -23.02
CA ILE A 521 -0.30 23.51 -23.29
C ILE A 521 0.64 23.13 -24.43
N TYR A 522 1.53 22.19 -24.16
CA TYR A 522 2.49 21.67 -25.11
C TYR A 522 2.09 20.31 -25.64
N ASN A 523 2.06 20.20 -26.96
CA ASN A 523 1.85 18.96 -27.66
C ASN A 523 3.21 18.37 -28.09
N PRO A 524 3.66 17.26 -27.49
CA PRO A 524 4.96 16.68 -27.80
C PRO A 524 5.02 15.97 -29.17
N VAL A 525 3.88 15.73 -29.81
CA VAL A 525 3.82 15.09 -31.14
C VAL A 525 4.08 16.12 -32.23
N THR A 526 3.49 17.30 -32.10
CA THR A 526 3.66 18.40 -33.07
C THR A 526 4.78 19.37 -32.71
N ASP A 527 5.33 19.28 -31.50
CA ASP A 527 6.32 20.21 -30.95
C ASP A 527 5.82 21.67 -31.00
N THR A 528 4.59 21.88 -30.49
CA THR A 528 3.95 23.20 -30.49
C THR A 528 3.25 23.51 -29.19
N TRP A 529 3.21 24.80 -28.86
CA TRP A 529 2.50 25.36 -27.71
C TRP A 529 1.19 26.01 -28.15
N ARG A 530 0.17 25.93 -27.30
CA ARG A 530 -1.08 26.69 -27.43
C ARG A 530 -1.53 27.24 -26.08
N PRO A 531 -2.27 28.37 -26.05
CA PRO A 531 -2.85 28.86 -24.81
C PRO A 531 -3.94 27.90 -24.30
N GLY A 532 -3.94 27.67 -22.99
CA GLY A 532 -5.01 26.98 -22.27
C GLY A 532 -5.94 27.96 -21.53
N PRO A 533 -6.93 27.44 -20.79
CA PRO A 533 -7.84 28.26 -20.01
C PRO A 533 -7.10 28.95 -18.85
N ALA A 534 -7.14 30.28 -18.84
CA ALA A 534 -6.44 31.08 -17.83
C ALA A 534 -6.95 30.78 -16.42
N LEU A 535 -6.03 30.80 -15.46
CA LEU A 535 -6.35 30.64 -14.05
C LEU A 535 -7.24 31.79 -13.57
N PRO A 536 -8.19 31.54 -12.64
CA PRO A 536 -9.11 32.56 -12.13
C PRO A 536 -8.40 33.68 -11.34
N THR A 537 -7.17 33.43 -10.91
CA THR A 537 -6.29 34.40 -10.26
C THR A 537 -4.84 34.09 -10.62
N THR A 538 -3.94 35.06 -10.45
CA THR A 538 -2.50 34.85 -10.62
C THR A 538 -1.97 33.95 -9.51
N LEU A 539 -1.24 32.90 -9.88
CA LEU A 539 -0.82 31.85 -8.96
C LEU A 539 0.69 31.70 -8.90
N LEU A 540 1.17 31.46 -7.69
CA LEU A 540 2.52 31.03 -7.39
C LEU A 540 2.45 29.59 -6.89
N SER A 541 3.32 28.72 -7.43
CA SER A 541 3.50 27.37 -6.89
C SER A 541 4.03 27.43 -5.44
N LEU A 542 4.12 26.27 -4.81
CA LEU A 542 4.54 26.10 -3.42
C LEU A 542 5.94 26.70 -3.15
N ARG A 543 6.30 26.76 -1.86
CA ARG A 543 7.61 27.28 -1.42
C ARG A 543 8.78 26.55 -2.10
N THR A 544 8.55 25.29 -2.44
CA THR A 544 9.48 24.42 -3.15
C THR A 544 9.13 24.42 -4.64
N ASN A 545 10.10 24.08 -5.49
CA ASN A 545 9.89 24.00 -6.93
C ASN A 545 9.12 22.73 -7.34
N ALA A 546 8.52 22.04 -6.37
CA ALA A 546 7.80 20.81 -6.61
C ALA A 546 6.40 21.08 -7.19
N THR A 547 5.83 20.03 -7.80
CA THR A 547 4.50 20.12 -8.37
C THR A 547 3.43 20.24 -7.30
N ASN A 548 2.43 21.07 -7.57
CA ASN A 548 1.23 21.26 -6.77
C ASN A 548 -0.04 20.90 -7.56
N ILE A 549 0.12 20.19 -8.69
CA ILE A 549 -0.95 19.81 -9.61
C ILE A 549 -0.89 18.30 -9.87
N GLY A 550 -2.05 17.67 -9.85
CA GLY A 550 -2.23 16.25 -10.14
C GLY A 550 -3.28 16.01 -11.22
N GLU A 551 -3.12 14.95 -12.01
CA GLU A 551 -4.15 14.45 -12.92
C GLU A 551 -4.89 13.29 -12.27
N VAL A 552 -6.22 13.35 -12.25
CA VAL A 552 -7.09 12.30 -11.72
C VAL A 552 -8.28 12.16 -12.66
N GLU A 553 -8.52 10.94 -13.16
CA GLU A 553 -9.66 10.58 -14.02
C GLU A 553 -9.86 11.53 -15.23
N GLY A 554 -8.77 11.97 -15.87
CA GLY A 554 -8.83 12.86 -17.04
C GLY A 554 -9.08 14.33 -16.71
N LYS A 555 -8.93 14.73 -15.44
CA LYS A 555 -9.06 16.12 -14.99
C LYS A 555 -7.82 16.57 -14.25
N LEU A 556 -7.54 17.87 -14.26
CA LEU A 556 -6.43 18.44 -13.49
C LEU A 556 -6.94 19.05 -12.19
N TYR A 557 -6.26 18.73 -11.10
CA TYR A 557 -6.52 19.29 -9.79
C TYR A 557 -5.32 20.07 -9.29
N LEU A 558 -5.55 21.30 -8.86
CA LEU A 558 -4.54 22.20 -8.32
C LEU A 558 -4.82 22.43 -6.83
N CYS A 559 -3.83 22.07 -6.02
CA CYS A 559 -3.89 22.08 -4.57
C CYS A 559 -2.76 22.95 -4.03
N GLY A 560 -3.07 23.92 -3.16
CA GLY A 560 -2.03 24.60 -2.37
C GLY A 560 -1.17 25.52 -3.21
N TYR A 561 -1.62 26.75 -3.29
CA TYR A 561 -0.94 27.80 -4.02
C TYR A 561 -1.05 29.10 -3.26
N TYR A 562 -0.19 30.07 -3.59
CA TYR A 562 -0.31 31.43 -3.07
C TYR A 562 -1.07 32.31 -4.06
N LYS A 563 -1.97 33.16 -3.55
CA LYS A 563 -2.70 34.16 -4.34
C LYS A 563 -1.97 35.49 -4.33
N GLY A 564 -1.59 35.98 -5.51
CA GLY A 564 -1.03 37.32 -5.70
C GLY A 564 0.38 37.51 -5.14
N VAL A 565 0.79 38.77 -4.95
CA VAL A 565 2.16 39.19 -4.58
C VAL A 565 2.36 39.30 -3.04
N GLY A 566 1.29 39.11 -2.26
CA GLY A 566 1.28 39.26 -0.79
C GLY A 566 1.67 37.98 -0.02
N ARG A 567 1.97 38.12 1.28
CA ARG A 567 2.49 37.11 2.25
C ARG A 567 2.52 35.66 1.74
N HIS A 568 3.70 35.23 1.25
CA HIS A 568 4.06 33.91 0.73
C HIS A 568 4.16 32.81 1.82
N GLU A 569 3.31 32.89 2.84
CA GLU A 569 3.42 32.05 4.03
C GLU A 569 2.22 31.13 4.20
N ILE A 570 1.02 31.55 3.80
CA ILE A 570 -0.22 30.77 3.95
C ILE A 570 -0.77 30.41 2.57
N ILE A 571 -0.83 29.12 2.27
CA ILE A 571 -1.45 28.60 1.04
C ILE A 571 -2.97 28.65 1.11
N THR A 572 -3.62 28.73 -0.05
CA THR A 572 -5.08 28.70 -0.12
C THR A 572 -5.65 27.31 0.14
N LYS A 573 -6.73 27.24 0.92
CA LYS A 573 -7.48 26.00 1.23
C LYS A 573 -8.50 25.61 0.14
N GLU A 574 -8.34 26.18 -1.05
CA GLU A 574 -9.15 25.89 -2.22
C GLU A 574 -8.48 24.80 -3.05
N ILE A 575 -9.26 23.83 -3.51
CA ILE A 575 -8.87 22.87 -4.54
C ILE A 575 -9.58 23.27 -5.82
N LEU A 576 -8.79 23.56 -6.86
CA LEU A 576 -9.30 23.90 -8.18
C LEU A 576 -9.30 22.67 -9.08
N GLU A 577 -10.36 22.50 -9.87
CA GLU A 577 -10.49 21.46 -10.90
C GLU A 577 -10.55 22.13 -12.28
N LEU A 578 -9.81 21.58 -13.24
CA LEU A 578 -9.99 21.86 -14.66
C LEU A 578 -10.48 20.59 -15.37
N ASP A 579 -11.71 20.66 -15.87
CA ASP A 579 -12.25 19.69 -16.81
C ASP A 579 -11.86 20.12 -18.23
N PRO A 580 -11.12 19.30 -19.00
CA PRO A 580 -10.75 19.63 -20.38
C PRO A 580 -11.96 19.71 -21.33
N ALA A 581 -13.11 19.11 -20.99
CA ALA A 581 -14.32 19.21 -21.80
C ALA A 581 -14.93 20.62 -21.71
N ASP A 582 -14.96 21.20 -20.51
CA ASP A 582 -15.54 22.52 -20.26
C ASP A 582 -14.53 23.66 -20.45
N ASN A 583 -13.23 23.37 -20.32
CA ASN A 583 -12.14 24.35 -20.34
C ASN A 583 -12.34 25.51 -19.34
N VAL A 584 -12.93 25.23 -18.18
CA VAL A 584 -13.15 26.20 -17.11
C VAL A 584 -12.61 25.65 -15.79
N TRP A 585 -11.94 26.52 -15.03
CA TRP A 585 -11.53 26.22 -13.67
C TRP A 585 -12.70 26.37 -12.71
N THR A 586 -12.98 25.32 -11.94
CA THR A 586 -14.01 25.28 -10.91
C THR A 586 -13.40 25.04 -9.53
N VAL A 587 -14.08 25.50 -8.48
CA VAL A 587 -13.64 25.26 -7.10
C VAL A 587 -14.41 24.05 -6.55
N VAL A 588 -13.72 22.94 -6.32
CA VAL A 588 -14.34 21.69 -5.84
C VAL A 588 -14.39 21.59 -4.32
N GLU A 589 -13.42 22.21 -3.63
CA GLU A 589 -13.37 22.34 -2.19
C GLU A 589 -12.86 23.75 -1.83
N ARG A 590 -13.47 24.40 -0.83
CA ARG A 590 -13.16 25.79 -0.42
C ARG A 590 -12.46 25.86 0.93
N ARG A 591 -12.65 24.86 1.79
CA ARG A 591 -12.11 24.82 3.16
C ARG A 591 -11.51 23.45 3.43
N ALA A 592 -10.63 23.01 2.55
CA ALA A 592 -9.87 21.79 2.77
C ALA A 592 -9.16 21.88 4.13
N ALA A 593 -9.28 20.83 4.94
CA ALA A 593 -8.63 20.70 6.24
C ALA A 593 -7.12 20.38 6.10
N MET A 594 -6.48 21.02 5.13
CA MET A 594 -5.06 20.92 4.82
C MET A 594 -4.23 21.86 5.72
N HIS A 595 -2.95 21.56 5.88
CA HIS A 595 -1.99 22.40 6.61
C HIS A 595 -1.80 23.78 5.97
N ASP A 596 -1.35 24.76 6.76
CA ASP A 596 -1.06 26.13 6.30
C ASP A 596 0.19 26.20 5.42
N SER A 597 0.98 25.14 5.45
CA SER A 597 2.08 24.90 4.52
C SER A 597 2.12 23.43 4.11
N TYR A 598 2.35 23.17 2.82
CA TYR A 598 2.88 21.91 2.34
C TYR A 598 3.73 22.16 1.11
N ASP A 599 4.54 21.16 0.76
CA ASP A 599 5.61 21.35 -0.20
C ASP A 599 5.35 20.59 -1.51
N VAL A 600 4.50 19.56 -1.53
CA VAL A 600 4.25 18.75 -2.75
C VAL A 600 2.80 18.29 -2.82
N CYS A 601 2.22 18.28 -4.02
CA CYS A 601 1.01 17.52 -4.34
C CYS A 601 1.34 16.36 -5.28
N LEU A 602 1.07 15.12 -4.88
CA LEU A 602 1.26 13.93 -5.71
C LEU A 602 -0.07 13.25 -6.00
N VAL A 603 -0.12 12.41 -7.03
CA VAL A 603 -1.26 11.52 -7.29
C VAL A 603 -0.80 10.08 -7.10
N ALA A 604 -1.49 9.35 -6.24
CA ALA A 604 -1.26 7.91 -6.06
C ALA A 604 -2.58 7.15 -5.99
N ASN A 605 -2.60 5.96 -6.58
CA ASN A 605 -3.74 5.06 -6.49
C ASN A 605 -3.67 4.27 -5.18
N LEU A 606 -4.52 4.59 -4.22
CA LEU A 606 -4.54 4.00 -2.88
C LEU A 606 -5.96 3.65 -2.46
N ASN A 607 -6.10 2.75 -1.50
CA ASN A 607 -7.37 2.51 -0.84
C ASN A 607 -7.57 3.50 0.33
N PRO A 608 -8.62 4.34 0.32
CA PRO A 608 -8.90 5.24 1.43
C PRO A 608 -9.08 4.55 2.79
N ARG A 609 -9.48 3.27 2.83
CA ARG A 609 -9.62 2.49 4.07
C ARG A 609 -8.28 2.23 4.78
N ASP A 610 -7.17 2.23 4.03
CA ASP A 610 -5.84 2.07 4.60
C ASP A 610 -5.33 3.35 5.27
N LEU A 611 -5.95 4.49 4.95
CA LEU A 611 -5.60 5.81 5.44
C LEU A 611 -6.38 6.18 6.70
N LEU A 612 -5.90 7.21 7.39
CA LEU A 612 -6.52 7.73 8.60
C LEU A 612 -7.72 8.60 8.21
N THR A 613 -8.85 8.38 8.87
CA THR A 613 -10.03 9.24 8.72
C THR A 613 -9.89 10.52 9.55
N PRO A 614 -10.61 11.60 9.20
CA PRO A 614 -10.58 12.88 9.92
C PRO A 614 -10.89 12.81 11.41
#